data_AF-A0A9D2KPB3-F1
#
_entry.id   AF-A0A9D2KPB3-F1
#
_cell.length_a   1.000
_cell.length_b   1.000
_cell.length_c   1.000
_cell.angle_alpha   90.00
_cell.angle_beta   90.00
_cell.angle_gamma   90.00
#
_symmetry.space_group_name_H-M   'P 1'
#
loop_
_entity.id
_entity.type
_entity.pdbx_description
1 polymer ?
#
loop_
_entity_poly.entity_id
_entity_poly.type
_entity_poly.pdbx_seq_one_letter_code
_entity_poly.pdbx_strand_id
1 'polypeptide(L)' 'PMGMIFIRSKDGLSHNKDEYSSPEDCAAGAEVLYHTLLKLASED' A
#
# COMPACT_ATOMS: atom_id res chain seq x y z
N PRO A 1 -12.12 11.23 -8.34
CA PRO A 1 -11.52 11.35 -6.98
C PRO A 1 -10.11 10.74 -6.95
N MET A 2 -9.22 11.18 -6.05
CA MET A 2 -7.85 10.64 -5.90
C MET A 2 -7.50 10.45 -4.42
N GLY A 3 -6.70 9.42 -4.12
CA GLY A 3 -6.23 9.08 -2.77
C GLY A 3 -4.97 8.22 -2.81
N MET A 4 -4.35 7.99 -1.65
CA MET A 4 -3.11 7.20 -1.51
C MET A 4 -3.25 6.16 -0.42
N ILE A 5 -2.53 5.04 -0.57
CA ILE A 5 -2.38 3.98 0.43
C ILE A 5 -0.91 3.87 0.75
N PHE A 6 -0.56 4.00 2.03
CA PHE A 6 0.81 3.81 2.54
C PHE A 6 0.90 2.51 3.33
N ILE A 7 2.02 1.82 3.16
CA ILE A 7 2.41 0.67 3.98
C ILE A 7 3.60 1.05 4.88
N ARG A 8 3.93 0.18 5.84
CA ARG A 8 5.08 0.41 6.71
C ARG A 8 6.39 0.17 5.94
N SER A 9 7.30 1.13 6.04
CA SER A 9 8.73 0.87 5.83
C SER A 9 9.39 0.60 7.18
N LYS A 10 10.23 -0.43 7.23
CA LYS A 10 11.02 -0.78 8.42
C LYS A 10 11.88 0.42 8.82
N ASP A 11 11.81 0.78 10.11
CA ASP A 11 12.50 1.94 10.70
C ASP A 11 12.19 3.29 10.03
N GLY A 12 11.15 3.36 9.19
CA GLY A 12 10.78 4.57 8.45
C GLY A 12 11.82 5.02 7.42
N LEU A 13 12.74 4.13 7.04
CA LEU A 13 13.79 4.47 6.07
C LEU A 13 13.21 4.60 4.66
N SER A 14 13.70 5.59 3.93
CA SER A 14 13.49 5.74 2.49
C SER A 14 14.70 6.42 1.85
N HIS A 15 14.90 6.27 0.54
CA HIS A 15 16.11 6.72 -0.18
C HIS A 15 17.40 6.20 0.46
N ASN A 16 17.33 4.97 0.97
CA ASN A 16 18.41 4.31 1.69
C ASN A 16 18.55 2.88 1.14
N LYS A 17 19.78 2.36 1.05
CA LYS A 17 20.04 0.97 0.62
C LYS A 17 19.37 -0.09 1.50
N ASP A 18 19.10 0.26 2.76
CA ASP A 18 18.47 -0.62 3.74
C ASP A 18 16.94 -0.39 3.83
N GLU A 19 16.36 0.41 2.91
CA GLU A 19 14.91 0.58 2.76
C GLU A 19 14.23 -0.76 2.48
N TYR A 20 13.23 -1.08 3.31
CA TYR A 20 12.56 -2.38 3.26
C TYR A 20 11.13 -2.33 3.81
N SER A 21 10.22 -3.03 3.16
CA SER A 21 8.90 -3.38 3.67
C SER A 21 8.77 -4.89 3.70
N SER A 22 8.14 -5.43 4.75
CA SER A 22 7.95 -6.86 4.89
C SER A 22 6.97 -7.39 3.83
N PRO A 23 7.05 -8.67 3.42
CA PRO A 23 6.05 -9.28 2.55
C PRO A 23 4.63 -9.13 3.09
N GLU A 24 4.46 -9.19 4.42
CA GLU A 24 3.19 -9.01 5.11
C GLU A 24 2.64 -7.58 4.94
N ASP A 25 3.48 -6.55 5.12
CA ASP A 25 3.09 -5.15 4.91
C ASP A 25 2.73 -4.89 3.45
N CYS A 26 3.50 -5.45 2.51
CA CYS A 26 3.23 -5.36 1.07
C CYS A 26 1.89 -6.02 0.71
N ALA A 27 1.63 -7.22 1.23
CA ALA A 27 0.37 -7.94 1.01
C ALA A 27 -0.83 -7.17 1.57
N ALA A 28 -0.70 -6.61 2.78
CA ALA A 28 -1.75 -5.79 3.38
C ALA A 28 -2.07 -4.55 2.53
N GLY A 29 -1.05 -3.86 2.00
CA GLY A 29 -1.26 -2.71 1.09
C GLY A 29 -1.94 -3.10 -0.20
N ALA A 30 -1.55 -4.23 -0.80
CA ALA A 30 -2.16 -4.75 -2.01
C ALA A 30 -3.63 -5.14 -1.81
N GLU A 31 -3.97 -5.75 -0.67
CA GLU A 31 -5.35 -6.13 -0.34
C GLU A 31 -6.27 -4.90 -0.20
N VAL A 32 -5.79 -3.86 0.47
CA VAL A 32 -6.53 -2.59 0.58
C VAL A 32 -6.71 -1.96 -0.80
N LEU A 33 -5.67 -1.97 -1.64
CA LEU A 33 -5.75 -1.46 -3.00
C LEU A 33 -6.78 -2.24 -3.82
N TYR A 34 -6.76 -3.57 -3.75
CA TYR A 34 -7.70 -4.46 -4.45
C TYR A 34 -9.15 -4.11 -4.11
N HIS A 35 -9.50 -4.10 -2.83
CA HIS A 35 -10.86 -3.78 -2.39
C HIS A 35 -11.26 -2.33 -2.71
N THR A 36 -10.33 -1.39 -2.62
CA THR A 36 -10.57 0.01 -2.98
C THR A 36 -10.92 0.14 -4.45
N LEU A 37 -10.16 -0.51 -5.34
CA LEU A 37 -10.42 -0.49 -6.77
C LEU A 37 -11.73 -1.18 -7.13
N LEU A 38 -12.03 -2.33 -6.53
CA LEU A 38 -13.32 -3.00 -6.73
C LEU A 38 -14.48 -2.09 -6.38
N LYS A 39 -14.41 -1.42 -5.23
CA LYS A 39 -15.43 -0.48 -4.81
C LYS A 39 -15.58 0.67 -5.80
N LEU A 40 -14.48 1.36 -6.12
CA LEU A 40 -14.52 2.52 -7.02
C LEU A 40 -14.93 2.16 -8.46
N ALA A 41 -14.61 0.97 -8.94
CA ALA A 41 -15.00 0.51 -10.27
C ALA A 41 -16.44 -0.01 -10.34
N SER A 42 -17.04 -0.33 -9.18
CA SER A 42 -18.42 -0.82 -9.08
C SER A 42 -19.40 0.25 -8.59
N GLU A 43 -18.93 1.46 -8.30
CA GLU A 43 -19.76 2.63 -8.01
C GLU A 43 -20.16 3.29 -9.35
N ASP A 44 -21.47 3.48 -9.57
CA ASP A 44 -22.03 4.22 -10.71
C ASP A 44 -21.73 5.72 -10.65
#